data_AF-G2QXT3-F1
#
_entry.id   AF-G2QXT3-F1
#
_cell.length_a   1.000
_cell.length_b   1.000
_cell.length_c   1.000
_cell.angle_alpha   90.00
_cell.angle_beta   90.00
_cell.angle_gamma   90.00
#
_symmetry.space_group_name_H-M   'P 1'
#
loop_
_entity.id
_entity.type
_entity.pdbx_description
1 polymer ?
#
loop_
_entity_poly.entity_id
_entity_poly.type
_entity_poly.pdbx_seq_one_letter_code
_entity_poly.pdbx_strand_id
1 'polypeptide(L)' 'QWWFAASPHEVKIVLLAKFDHTQRKIVLEWWEEETSPGPTTLEPVKRQEITIRQNEAMDPVFYEVSGGPLVLGFELLFL' A
#
# COMPACT_ATOMS: atom_id res chain seq x y z
N GLN A 1 2.53 -12.34 -1.65
CA GLN A 1 1.34 -11.70 -1.08
C GLN A 1 0.44 -12.76 -0.46
N TRP A 2 0.57 -13.06 0.84
CA TRP A 2 -0.17 -14.17 1.45
C TRP A 2 -1.69 -13.96 1.40
N TRP A 3 -2.14 -12.72 1.62
CA TRP A 3 -3.54 -12.33 1.60
C TRP A 3 -4.20 -12.57 0.24
N PHE A 4 -3.46 -12.38 -0.85
CA PHE A 4 -3.96 -12.63 -2.21
C PHE A 4 -4.08 -14.12 -2.49
N ALA A 5 -3.11 -14.93 -2.05
CA ALA A 5 -3.14 -16.38 -2.25
C ALA A 5 -4.15 -17.09 -1.31
N ALA A 6 -4.40 -16.51 -0.14
CA ALA A 6 -5.29 -17.08 0.88
C ALA A 6 -6.74 -16.62 0.74
N SER A 7 -7.00 -15.55 -0.01
CA SER A 7 -8.34 -15.19 -0.44
C SER A 7 -8.53 -15.74 -1.85
N PRO A 8 -9.53 -16.61 -2.11
CA PRO A 8 -9.80 -17.11 -3.46
C PRO A 8 -10.38 -16.00 -4.34
N HIS A 9 -9.59 -14.94 -4.57
CA HIS A 9 -9.95 -13.69 -5.25
C HIS A 9 -11.08 -12.88 -4.58
N GLU A 10 -11.39 -13.13 -3.30
CA GLU A 10 -12.37 -12.32 -2.56
C GLU A 10 -11.82 -10.95 -2.16
N VAL A 11 -10.50 -10.85 -1.97
CA VAL A 11 -9.85 -9.58 -1.61
C VAL A 11 -9.44 -8.85 -2.88
N LYS A 12 -10.16 -7.77 -3.19
CA LYS A 12 -9.87 -6.92 -4.36
C LYS A 12 -8.88 -5.81 -4.07
N ILE A 13 -8.84 -5.33 -2.83
CA ILE A 13 -8.00 -4.20 -2.40
C ILE A 13 -7.38 -4.51 -1.05
N VAL A 14 -6.12 -4.12 -0.88
CA VAL A 14 -5.44 -4.19 0.42
C VAL A 14 -4.75 -2.88 0.73
N LEU A 15 -5.00 -2.35 1.93
CA LEU A 15 -4.17 -1.34 2.56
C LEU A 15 -3.29 -2.01 3.60
N LEU A 16 -1.98 -1.97 3.39
CA LEU A 16 -1.01 -2.60 4.26
C LEU A 16 -0.16 -1.55 4.96
N ALA A 17 -0.23 -1.50 6.29
CA ALA A 17 0.61 -0.65 7.12
C ALA A 17 1.72 -1.47 7.75
N LYS A 18 2.97 -1.05 7.57
CA LYS A 18 4.18 -1.68 8.13
C LYS A 18 4.96 -0.66 8.93
N PHE A 19 5.59 -1.11 10.01
CA PHE A 19 6.60 -0.33 10.69
C PHE A 19 7.97 -1.00 10.54
N ASP A 20 8.90 -0.30 9.91
CA ASP A 20 10.30 -0.72 9.81
C ASP A 20 11.05 -0.11 11.00
N HIS A 21 11.30 -0.95 12.00
CA HIS A 21 11.99 -0.57 13.23
C HIS A 21 13.44 -0.14 13.00
N THR A 22 14.11 -0.72 11.99
CA THR A 22 15.52 -0.43 11.69
C THR A 22 15.66 0.98 11.12
N GLN A 23 14.74 1.37 10.23
CA GLN A 23 14.75 2.69 9.59
C GLN A 23 13.81 3.70 10.28
N ARG A 24 13.15 3.32 11.38
CA ARG A 24 12.13 4.12 12.09
C ARG A 24 11.13 4.78 11.15
N LYS A 25 10.58 4.01 10.22
CA LYS A 25 9.62 4.52 9.22
C LYS A 25 8.35 3.68 9.19
N ILE A 26 7.24 4.34 8.93
CA ILE A 26 5.98 3.69 8.59
C ILE A 26 5.90 3.64 7.06
N VAL A 27 5.53 2.48 6.52
CA VAL A 27 5.25 2.28 5.10
C VAL A 27 3.81 1.85 4.95
N LEU A 28 3.03 2.63 4.21
CA LEU A 28 1.67 2.29 3.81
C LEU A 28 1.72 1.86 2.34
N GLU A 29 1.15 0.71 2.02
CA GLU A 29 1.04 0.23 0.65
C GLU A 29 -0.43 0.05 0.30
N TRP A 30 -0.81 0.49 -0.90
CA TRP A 30 -2.09 0.17 -1.50
C TRP A 30 -1.87 -0.83 -2.63
N TRP A 31 -2.58 -1.95 -2.54
CA TRP A 31 -2.59 -3.01 -3.52
C TRP A 31 -4.00 -3.22 -4.07
N GLU A 32 -4.09 -3.64 -5.32
CA GLU A 32 -5.33 -3.92 -6.03
C GLU A 32 -5.17 -5.22 -6.83
N GLU A 33 -6.23 -6.02 -6.94
CA GLU A 33 -6.29 -7.10 -7.92
C GLU A 33 -6.47 -6.53 -9.33
N GLU A 34 -5.57 -6.89 -10.24
CA GLU A 34 -5.66 -6.51 -11.66
C GLU A 34 -5.68 -7.77 -12.54
N THR A 35 -6.45 -7.72 -13.64
CA THR A 35 -6.40 -8.75 -14.68
C THR A 35 -5.27 -8.44 -15.63
N SER A 36 -4.27 -9.32 -15.70
CA SER A 36 -3.16 -9.17 -16.63
C SER A 36 -3.63 -9.38 -18.09
N PRO A 37 -3.10 -8.64 -19.09
CA PRO A 37 -3.48 -8.76 -20.50
C PRO A 37 -3.03 -10.07 -21.19
N GLY A 38 -2.65 -11.10 -20.43
CA GLY A 38 -2.22 -12.43 -20.90
C GLY A 38 -3.24 -13.54 -20.58
N PRO A 39 -2.82 -14.80 -20.36
CA PRO A 39 -3.74 -15.84 -19.88
C PRO A 39 -4.40 -15.28 -18.63
N THR A 40 -5.73 -15.37 -18.53
CA THR A 40 -6.59 -14.68 -17.56
C THR A 40 -6.14 -14.91 -16.11
N THR A 41 -5.11 -14.18 -15.69
CA THR A 41 -4.41 -14.35 -14.42
C THR A 41 -4.67 -13.09 -13.63
N LEU A 42 -5.27 -13.28 -12.47
CA LEU A 42 -5.51 -12.23 -11.50
C LEU A 42 -4.25 -12.08 -10.66
N GLU A 43 -3.72 -10.87 -10.58
CA GLU A 43 -2.48 -10.59 -9.87
C GLU A 43 -2.65 -9.39 -8.94
N PRO A 44 -2.01 -9.41 -7.76
CA PRO A 44 -1.99 -8.28 -6.84
C PRO A 44 -0.94 -7.27 -7.28
N VAL A 45 -1.38 -6.08 -7.67
CA VAL A 45 -0.54 -4.98 -8.13
C VAL A 45 -0.43 -3.91 -7.06
N LYS A 46 0.81 -3.53 -6.71
CA LYS A 46 1.04 -2.39 -5.80
C LYS A 46 0.84 -1.12 -6.59
N ARG A 47 -0.16 -0.34 -6.21
CA ARG A 47 -0.52 0.90 -6.90
C ARG A 47 0.13 2.13 -6.27
N GLN A 48 0.31 2.12 -4.95
CA GLN A 48 0.95 3.22 -4.23
C GLN A 48 1.73 2.72 -3.02
N GLU A 49 2.80 3.45 -2.71
CA GLU A 49 3.56 3.31 -1.47
C GLU A 49 3.76 4.71 -0.87
N ILE A 50 3.33 4.88 0.37
CA ILE A 50 3.50 6.11 1.16
C ILE A 50 4.48 5.79 2.27
N THR A 51 5.50 6.63 2.42
CA THR A 51 6.49 6.49 3.48
C THR A 51 6.39 7.68 4.42
N ILE A 52 6.29 7.39 5.72
CA ILE A 52 6.35 8.38 6.79
C ILE A 52 7.65 8.14 7.56
N ARG A 53 8.52 9.14 7.56
CA ARG A 53 9.84 9.09 8.23
C ARG A 53 9.95 10.22 9.24
N GLN A 54 10.51 9.91 10.39
CA GLN A 54 10.89 10.94 11.34
C GLN A 54 12.14 11.67 10.85
N ASN A 55 12.12 13.01 10.83
CA ASN A 55 13.33 13.80 10.63
C ASN A 55 13.96 14.09 11.99
N GLU A 56 15.05 13.37 12.32
CA GLU A 56 15.75 13.51 13.60
C GLU A 56 16.71 14.72 13.64
N ALA A 57 16.91 15.42 12.51
CA ALA A 57 17.87 16.52 12.41
C ALA A 57 17.30 17.90 12.79
N MET A 58 16.01 18.00 13.14
CA MET A 58 15.37 19.26 13.55
C MET A 58 14.62 19.15 14.87
N ASP A 59 14.60 20.26 15.60
CA ASP A 59 13.80 20.49 16.81
C ASP A 59 12.86 21.70 16.53
N PRO A 60 11.52 21.55 16.51
CA PRO A 60 10.75 20.37 16.92
C PRO A 60 10.80 19.21 15.91
N VAL A 61 10.59 17.99 16.44
CA VAL A 61 10.44 16.78 15.62
C VAL A 61 9.27 16.94 14.67
N PHE A 62 9.51 16.70 13.39
CA PHE A 62 8.46 16.59 12.39
C PHE A 62 8.64 15.32 11.55
N TYR A 63 7.57 14.93 10.85
CA TYR A 63 7.55 13.75 10.00
C TYR A 63 7.46 14.15 8.54
N GLU A 64 8.33 13.57 7.74
CA GLU A 64 8.30 13.69 6.29
C GLU A 64 7.42 12.59 5.71
N VAL A 65 6.48 12.99 4.85
CA VAL A 65 5.59 12.08 4.14
C VAL A 65 5.91 12.15 2.66
N SER A 66 6.25 11.00 2.07
CA SER A 66 6.47 10.85 0.62
C SER A 66 5.53 9.81 0.02
N GLY A 67 5.32 9.88 -1.29
CA GLY A 67 4.37 9.00 -2.00
C GLY A 67 3.01 9.64 -2.30
N GLY A 68 2.77 10.87 -1.83
CA GLY A 68 1.53 11.62 -2.06
C GLY A 68 0.37 11.16 -1.16
N PRO A 69 -0.79 11.82 -1.25
CA PRO A 69 -1.98 11.40 -0.52
C PRO A 69 -2.45 10.03 -0.99
N LEU A 70 -3.00 9.23 -0.08
CA LEU A 70 -3.69 7.99 -0.44
C LEU A 70 -4.94 8.34 -1.23
N VAL A 71 -4.99 7.92 -2.50
CA VAL A 71 -6.15 8.12 -3.37
C VAL A 71 -6.70 6.76 -3.76
N LEU A 72 -7.90 6.46 -3.28
CA LEU A 72 -8.65 5.28 -3.68
C LEU A 72 -9.74 5.73 -4.65
N GLY A 73 -9.83 5.07 -5.81
CA GLY A 73 -10.98 5.22 -6.70
C GLY A 73 -12.26 4.90 -5.94
N PHE A 74 -13.30 5.71 -6.09
CA PHE A 74 -14.55 5.51 -5.35
C PHE A 74 -15.24 4.21 -5.76
N GLU A 75 -15.13 3.83 -7.03
CA GLU A 75 -15.57 2.58 -7.62
C GLU A 75 -15.02 1.34 -6.90
N LEU A 76 -13.84 1.45 -6.29
CA LEU A 76 -13.19 0.38 -5.55
C LEU A 76 -13.90 0.08 -4.21
N LEU A 77 -14.73 1.00 -3.69
CA LEU A 77 -15.47 0.80 -2.44
C LEU A 77 -16.75 -0.04 -2.60
N PHE A 78 -17.16 -0.34 -3.84
CA PHE A 78 -18.41 -1.04 -4.15
C PHE A 78 -18.20 -2.36 -4.89
N LEU A 79 -16.97 -2.89 -4.87
CA LEU A 79 -16.61 -4.19 -5.44
C LEU A 79 -17.22 -5.36 -4.65
#